data_AF-A0A069ADL4-F1
#
_entry.id   AF-A0A069ADL4-F1
#
_cell.length_a   1.000
_cell.length_b   1.000
_cell.length_c   1.000
_cell.angle_alpha   90.00
_cell.angle_beta   90.00
_cell.angle_gamma   90.00
#
_symmetry.space_group_name_H-M   'P 1'
#
loop_
_entity.id
_entity.type
_entity.pdbx_description
1 polymer ?
#
loop_
_entity_poly.entity_id
_entity_poly.type
_entity_poly.pdbx_seq_one_letter_code
_entity_poly.pdbx_strand_id
1 'polypeptide(L)'
;MVKIKIFVNELLTDVEENTTAYKVRDSYNNKCDVLVLNGYPIKTDMPLCENDKLTLIQKGVKPSLDELESLLIARHTPNIHNKLKKGKVAILGLGGLGSNIAISLARIGVGELLLIDYDVVEPSNLNRQQYFIDDIGKLKTDAMIENIKKINPFIKLNKRDIFLNKNNMDTIKDSDLIIEAFDDASCKAQVCNYVLINLKDKYLIASSGMAGYYDSNIITTKKIKDRFYICGDFVNEAKFGEGLMAPRVAICANHMANLATQILIDM
;
A
#
# COMPACT_ATOMS: atom_id res chain seq x y z
N MET A 1 20.94 29.66 -27.89
CA MET A 1 20.45 28.27 -27.91
C MET A 1 19.10 28.26 -27.23
N VAL A 2 18.10 27.67 -27.88
CA VAL A 2 16.77 27.48 -27.28
C VAL A 2 16.92 26.44 -26.17
N LYS A 3 16.25 26.67 -25.04
CA LYS A 3 16.24 25.77 -23.89
C LYS A 3 14.83 25.25 -23.70
N ILE A 4 14.71 23.99 -23.32
CA ILE A 4 13.46 23.37 -22.87
C ILE A 4 13.56 23.11 -21.37
N LYS A 5 12.43 23.12 -20.66
CA LYS A 5 12.37 22.74 -19.25
C LYS A 5 11.97 21.29 -19.10
N ILE A 6 12.77 20.53 -18.37
CA ILE A 6 12.46 19.14 -17.99
C ILE A 6 12.56 19.01 -16.48
N PHE A 7 12.17 17.86 -15.94
CA PHE A 7 12.39 17.49 -14.55
C PHE A 7 13.48 16.41 -14.48
N VAL A 8 14.61 16.71 -13.84
CA VAL A 8 15.67 15.72 -13.56
C VAL A 8 15.59 15.36 -12.08
N ASN A 9 15.28 14.10 -11.75
CA ASN A 9 14.95 13.68 -10.38
C ASN A 9 13.91 14.60 -9.71
N GLU A 10 12.87 14.97 -10.48
CA GLU A 10 11.79 15.91 -10.10
C GLU A 10 12.22 17.38 -9.87
N LEU A 11 13.49 17.73 -10.11
CA LEU A 11 13.96 19.11 -10.10
C LEU A 11 13.81 19.74 -11.49
N LEU A 12 13.07 20.85 -11.55
CA LEU A 12 12.91 21.62 -12.77
C LEU A 12 14.28 22.12 -13.25
N THR A 13 14.67 21.72 -14.45
CA THR A 13 16.00 21.91 -15.04
C THR A 13 15.87 22.46 -16.45
N ASP A 14 16.57 23.54 -16.75
CA ASP A 14 16.72 24.03 -18.12
C ASP A 14 17.81 23.22 -18.86
N VAL A 15 17.44 22.59 -19.98
CA VAL A 15 18.36 21.82 -20.84
C VAL A 15 18.32 22.34 -22.28
N GLU A 16 19.34 22.03 -23.07
CA GLU A 16 19.38 22.41 -24.48
C GLU A 16 18.24 21.74 -25.28
N GLU A 17 17.62 22.48 -26.19
CA GLU A 17 16.67 21.95 -27.16
C GLU A 17 17.35 20.86 -28.02
N ASN A 18 16.69 19.71 -28.19
CA ASN A 18 17.24 18.47 -28.80
C ASN A 18 18.30 17.73 -27.98
N THR A 19 18.35 17.93 -26.66
CA THR A 19 19.13 17.06 -25.77
C THR A 19 18.55 15.64 -25.70
N THR A 20 19.32 14.72 -25.12
CA THR A 20 18.92 13.32 -24.94
C THR A 20 19.08 12.90 -23.48
N ALA A 21 18.41 11.81 -23.10
CA ALA A 21 18.46 11.26 -21.75
C ALA A 21 19.89 10.92 -21.31
N TYR A 22 20.74 10.39 -22.21
CA TYR A 22 22.13 10.06 -21.88
C TYR A 22 22.99 11.31 -21.75
N LYS A 23 22.78 12.34 -22.58
CA LYS A 23 23.49 13.62 -22.42
C LYS A 23 23.17 14.27 -21.07
N VAL A 24 21.90 14.27 -20.66
CA VAL A 24 21.49 14.78 -19.34
C VAL A 24 22.07 13.90 -18.22
N ARG A 25 22.05 12.57 -18.36
CA ARG A 25 22.73 11.69 -17.40
C ARG A 25 24.20 12.05 -17.25
N ASP A 26 24.92 12.21 -18.35
CA ASP A 26 26.37 12.43 -18.33
C ASP A 26 26.75 13.80 -17.78
N SER A 27 25.88 14.81 -17.91
CA SER A 27 26.08 16.12 -17.28
C SER A 27 25.78 16.14 -15.78
N TYR A 28 24.91 15.23 -15.30
CA TYR A 28 24.55 15.11 -13.88
C TYR A 28 25.44 14.12 -13.13
N ASN A 29 25.42 12.85 -13.56
CA ASN A 29 26.19 11.76 -13.00
C ASN A 29 26.28 10.61 -14.01
N ASN A 30 27.44 10.48 -14.66
CA ASN A 30 27.70 9.41 -15.63
C ASN A 30 27.72 7.99 -15.04
N LYS A 31 27.66 7.84 -13.71
CA LYS A 31 27.58 6.54 -13.01
C LYS A 31 26.15 6.05 -12.83
N CYS A 32 25.13 6.79 -13.28
CA CYS A 32 23.75 6.34 -13.19
C CYS A 32 23.49 5.15 -14.14
N ASP A 33 23.11 4.02 -13.58
CA ASP A 33 22.88 2.75 -14.28
C ASP A 33 21.47 2.63 -14.87
N VAL A 34 20.49 3.27 -14.24
CA VAL A 34 19.08 3.16 -14.61
C VAL A 34 18.52 4.54 -14.85
N LEU A 35 17.92 4.71 -16.02
CA LEU A 35 17.21 5.92 -16.42
C LEU A 35 15.75 5.57 -16.54
N VAL A 36 14.89 6.35 -15.90
CA VAL A 36 13.42 6.20 -16.00
C VAL A 36 12.89 7.50 -16.61
N LEU A 37 12.35 7.40 -17.81
CA LEU A 37 11.73 8.52 -18.52
C LEU A 37 10.21 8.39 -18.41
N ASN A 38 9.54 9.39 -17.82
CA ASN A 38 8.08 9.42 -17.65
C ASN A 38 7.50 8.14 -17.02
N GLY A 39 8.19 7.60 -16.01
CA GLY A 39 7.79 6.38 -15.30
C GLY A 39 8.20 5.06 -15.97
N TYR A 40 8.81 5.11 -17.16
CA TYR A 40 9.27 3.92 -17.89
C TYR A 40 10.81 3.80 -17.91
N PRO A 41 11.39 2.66 -17.49
CA PRO A 41 12.83 2.43 -17.59
C PRO A 41 13.30 2.36 -19.05
N ILE A 42 14.20 3.25 -19.45
CA ILE A 42 14.79 3.28 -20.81
C ILE A 42 16.12 2.52 -20.83
N LYS A 43 16.40 1.82 -21.93
CA LYS A 43 17.65 1.08 -22.16
C LYS A 43 18.48 1.63 -23.33
N THR A 44 17.92 2.56 -24.07
CA THR A 44 18.52 3.23 -25.21
C THR A 44 18.38 4.73 -25.01
N ASP A 45 19.28 5.50 -25.62
CA ASP A 45 19.17 6.95 -25.56
C ASP A 45 17.87 7.42 -26.24
N MET A 46 17.20 8.40 -25.64
CA MET A 46 15.94 8.96 -26.14
C MET A 46 16.02 10.49 -26.15
N PRO A 47 15.48 11.16 -27.18
CA PRO A 47 15.34 12.62 -27.16
C PRO A 47 14.39 13.03 -26.04
N LEU A 48 14.65 14.17 -25.41
CA LEU A 48 13.80 14.74 -24.37
C LEU A 48 12.94 15.88 -24.93
N CYS A 49 11.70 15.91 -24.49
CA CYS A 49 10.72 16.94 -24.78
C CYS A 49 10.47 17.82 -23.55
N GLU A 50 9.88 19.00 -23.78
CA GLU A 50 9.49 19.89 -22.68
C GLU A 50 8.50 19.19 -21.72
N ASN A 51 8.74 19.38 -20.42
CA ASN A 51 8.07 18.73 -19.28
C ASN A 51 8.34 17.23 -19.09
N ASP A 52 9.27 16.63 -19.83
CA ASP A 52 9.68 15.25 -19.56
C ASP A 52 10.26 15.10 -18.16
N LYS A 53 10.00 13.94 -17.55
CA LYS A 53 10.52 13.56 -16.23
C LYS A 53 11.58 12.49 -16.41
N LEU A 54 12.84 12.89 -16.29
CA LEU A 54 13.98 11.99 -16.33
C LEU A 54 14.48 11.72 -14.91
N THR A 55 14.42 10.46 -14.51
CA THR A 55 14.93 9.98 -13.24
C THR A 55 16.22 9.22 -13.46
N LEU A 56 17.26 9.57 -12.71
CA LEU A 56 18.60 8.99 -12.78
C LEU A 56 18.91 8.21 -11.49
N ILE A 57 19.20 6.91 -11.61
CA ILE A 57 19.44 6.02 -10.46
C ILE A 57 20.80 5.34 -10.62
N GLN A 58 21.65 5.46 -9.61
CA GLN A 58 22.89 4.69 -9.48
C GLN A 58 22.66 3.47 -8.57
N LYS A 59 23.00 2.27 -9.06
CA LYS A 59 22.82 1.02 -8.31
C LYS A 59 23.71 1.00 -7.07
N GLY A 60 23.15 0.50 -5.97
CA GLY A 60 23.87 0.35 -4.70
C GLY A 60 24.05 1.64 -3.89
N VAL A 61 23.65 2.80 -4.43
CA VAL A 61 23.66 4.07 -3.70
C VAL A 61 22.26 4.36 -3.17
N LYS A 62 22.15 4.61 -1.86
CA LYS A 62 20.89 5.07 -1.26
C LYS A 62 20.71 6.56 -1.63
N PRO A 63 19.62 6.93 -2.32
CA PRO A 63 19.35 8.34 -2.63
C PRO A 63 19.04 9.13 -1.35
N SER A 64 19.06 10.46 -1.44
CA SER A 64 18.51 11.32 -0.39
C SER A 64 17.01 11.03 -0.17
N LEU A 65 16.44 11.49 0.96
CA LEU A 65 15.01 11.29 1.21
C LEU A 65 14.13 12.00 0.18
N ASP A 66 14.50 13.22 -0.23
CA ASP A 66 13.75 14.00 -1.22
C ASP A 66 13.79 13.33 -2.61
N GLU A 67 14.94 12.77 -2.99
CA GLU A 67 15.07 11.96 -4.21
C GLU A 67 14.28 10.66 -4.10
N LEU A 68 14.28 9.99 -2.93
CA LEU A 68 13.52 8.76 -2.73
C LEU A 68 12.01 9.00 -2.81
N GLU A 69 11.52 10.09 -2.22
CA GLU A 69 10.11 10.47 -2.33
C GLU A 69 9.74 10.78 -3.78
N SER A 70 10.58 11.56 -4.47
CA SER A 70 10.47 11.86 -5.90
C SER A 70 10.41 10.61 -6.77
N LEU A 71 11.25 9.61 -6.47
CA LEU A 71 11.26 8.31 -7.14
C LEU A 71 9.97 7.51 -6.92
N LEU A 72 9.41 7.56 -5.72
CA LEU A 72 8.13 6.92 -5.40
C LEU A 72 6.97 7.63 -6.12
N ILE A 73 7.02 8.96 -6.20
CA ILE A 73 6.07 9.76 -7.00
C ILE A 73 6.18 9.36 -8.46
N ALA A 74 7.37 9.35 -9.07
CA ALA A 74 7.54 9.10 -10.50
C ALA A 74 7.04 7.72 -10.98
N ARG A 75 6.96 6.73 -10.09
CA ARG A 75 6.40 5.39 -10.40
C ARG A 75 4.89 5.37 -10.53
N HIS A 76 4.20 6.36 -9.96
CA HIS A 76 2.76 6.52 -10.05
C HIS A 76 2.50 7.83 -10.80
N THR A 77 1.87 7.81 -11.98
CA THR A 77 1.59 9.03 -12.76
C THR A 77 1.18 10.18 -11.83
N PRO A 78 1.75 11.41 -11.90
CA PRO A 78 1.72 12.37 -10.78
C PRO A 78 0.32 12.65 -10.18
N ASN A 79 -0.71 12.66 -11.01
CA ASN A 79 -2.11 12.81 -10.58
C ASN A 79 -2.59 11.65 -9.70
N ILE A 80 -2.20 10.41 -10.00
CA ILE A 80 -2.51 9.21 -9.23
C ILE A 80 -1.84 9.27 -7.86
N HIS A 81 -0.55 9.61 -7.81
CA HIS A 81 0.17 9.72 -6.55
C HIS A 81 -0.48 10.73 -5.60
N ASN A 82 -0.86 11.91 -6.12
CA ASN A 82 -1.50 12.95 -5.32
C ASN A 82 -2.84 12.50 -4.71
N LYS A 83 -3.59 11.65 -5.40
CA LYS A 83 -4.82 11.06 -4.86
C LYS A 83 -4.52 10.05 -3.75
N LEU A 84 -3.58 9.14 -3.99
CA LEU A 84 -3.15 8.15 -2.98
C LEU A 84 -2.60 8.81 -1.72
N LYS A 85 -1.79 9.87 -1.87
CA LYS A 85 -1.21 10.64 -0.76
C LYS A 85 -2.24 11.39 0.08
N LYS A 86 -3.45 11.61 -0.44
CA LYS A 86 -4.57 12.19 0.34
C LYS A 86 -5.39 11.13 1.07
N GLY A 87 -5.33 9.88 0.64
CA GLY A 87 -6.14 8.80 1.18
C GLY A 87 -5.79 8.43 2.61
N LYS A 88 -6.83 8.24 3.43
CA LYS A 88 -6.74 7.77 4.81
C LYS A 88 -7.42 6.42 4.97
N VAL A 89 -6.66 5.39 5.33
CA VAL A 89 -7.17 4.02 5.45
C VAL A 89 -7.04 3.51 6.87
N ALA A 90 -8.15 3.04 7.44
CA ALA A 90 -8.15 2.25 8.68
C ALA A 90 -8.05 0.76 8.36
N ILE A 91 -7.09 0.07 8.97
CA ILE A 91 -6.93 -1.38 8.89
C ILE A 91 -7.22 -1.98 10.27
N LEU A 92 -8.28 -2.79 10.33
CA LEU A 92 -8.82 -3.35 11.55
C LEU A 92 -8.39 -4.82 11.66
N GLY A 93 -7.40 -5.08 12.50
CA GLY A 93 -6.70 -6.35 12.59
C GLY A 93 -5.46 -6.34 11.70
N LEU A 94 -4.32 -6.75 12.26
CA LEU A 94 -3.01 -6.83 11.62
C LEU A 94 -2.52 -8.29 11.56
N GLY A 95 -3.46 -9.23 11.48
CA GLY A 95 -3.17 -10.64 11.22
C GLY A 95 -2.73 -10.89 9.77
N GLY A 96 -3.08 -12.07 9.23
CA GLY A 96 -2.68 -12.47 7.88
C GLY A 96 -3.10 -11.47 6.80
N LEU A 97 -4.35 -11.03 6.82
CA LEU A 97 -4.85 -10.08 5.84
C LEU A 97 -4.30 -8.68 6.08
N GLY A 98 -4.53 -8.11 7.27
CA GLY A 98 -4.21 -6.72 7.57
C GLY A 98 -2.73 -6.39 7.45
N SER A 99 -1.83 -7.28 7.89
CA SER A 99 -0.38 -7.06 7.74
C SER A 99 0.05 -7.01 6.26
N ASN A 100 -0.48 -7.90 5.42
CA ASN A 100 -0.23 -7.87 3.97
C ASN A 100 -0.82 -6.60 3.32
N ILE A 101 -2.04 -6.22 3.69
CA ILE A 101 -2.70 -5.01 3.19
C ILE A 101 -1.90 -3.75 3.55
N ALA A 102 -1.48 -3.63 4.81
CA ALA A 102 -0.72 -2.47 5.29
C ALA A 102 0.59 -2.30 4.51
N ILE A 103 1.32 -3.39 4.26
CA ILE A 103 2.54 -3.38 3.45
C ILE A 103 2.25 -2.99 2.00
N SER A 104 1.21 -3.54 1.38
CA SER A 104 0.85 -3.21 -0.02
C SER A 104 0.42 -1.75 -0.18
N LEU A 105 -0.42 -1.24 0.72
CA LEU A 105 -0.84 0.17 0.72
C LEU A 105 0.34 1.10 1.03
N ALA A 106 1.28 0.66 1.86
CA ALA A 106 2.49 1.44 2.10
C ALA A 106 3.38 1.55 0.84
N ARG A 107 3.51 0.46 0.08
CA ARG A 107 4.30 0.42 -1.16
C ARG A 107 3.72 1.28 -2.27
N ILE A 108 2.39 1.39 -2.34
CA ILE A 108 1.72 2.24 -3.34
C ILE A 108 1.67 3.72 -2.93
N GLY A 109 2.06 4.04 -1.69
CA GLY A 109 2.15 5.42 -1.21
C GLY A 109 0.82 6.02 -0.75
N VAL A 110 -0.05 5.22 -0.11
CA VAL A 110 -1.19 5.77 0.63
C VAL A 110 -0.69 6.77 1.69
N GLY A 111 -1.35 7.92 1.80
CA GLY A 111 -0.91 9.03 2.63
C GLY A 111 -0.94 8.73 4.13
N GLU A 112 -2.01 8.10 4.61
CA GLU A 112 -2.21 7.84 6.03
C GLU A 112 -2.81 6.45 6.27
N LEU A 113 -2.19 5.70 7.19
CA LEU A 113 -2.72 4.43 7.70
C LEU A 113 -3.00 4.53 9.20
N LEU A 114 -4.22 4.15 9.60
CA LEU A 114 -4.60 3.86 10.98
C LEU A 114 -4.58 2.36 11.20
N LEU A 115 -3.65 1.88 12.01
CA LEU A 115 -3.42 0.47 12.29
C LEU A 115 -4.04 0.12 13.64
N ILE A 116 -4.99 -0.82 13.67
CA ILE A 116 -5.68 -1.22 14.91
C ILE A 116 -5.50 -2.73 15.12
N ASP A 117 -4.83 -3.09 16.20
CA ASP A 117 -4.70 -4.46 16.68
C ASP A 117 -4.35 -4.40 18.18
N TYR A 118 -4.62 -5.45 18.93
CA TYR A 118 -4.33 -5.54 20.38
C TYR A 118 -3.35 -6.66 20.72
N ASP A 119 -3.05 -7.54 19.76
CA ASP A 119 -2.18 -8.69 19.96
C ASP A 119 -0.69 -8.34 19.85
N VAL A 120 0.11 -9.31 20.29
CA VAL A 120 1.55 -9.37 20.05
C VAL A 120 1.87 -10.33 18.91
N VAL A 121 3.06 -10.18 18.33
CA VAL A 121 3.59 -11.10 17.32
C VAL A 121 3.99 -12.42 17.98
N GLU A 122 3.44 -13.52 17.50
CA GLU A 122 3.78 -14.87 17.96
C GLU A 122 4.51 -15.70 16.89
N PRO A 123 5.29 -16.73 17.27
CA PRO A 123 5.92 -17.62 16.30
C PRO A 123 4.93 -18.26 15.31
N SER A 124 3.72 -18.60 15.76
CA SER A 124 2.64 -19.18 14.97
C SER A 124 2.11 -18.25 13.86
N ASN A 125 2.44 -16.96 13.93
CA ASN A 125 1.97 -15.92 13.01
C ASN A 125 2.87 -15.82 11.76
N LEU A 126 4.16 -16.16 11.91
CA LEU A 126 5.19 -15.94 10.89
C LEU A 126 4.97 -16.74 9.59
N ASN A 127 4.10 -17.76 9.61
CA ASN A 127 3.77 -18.54 8.43
C ASN A 127 2.95 -17.76 7.38
N ARG A 128 2.35 -16.62 7.74
CA ARG A 128 1.40 -15.88 6.88
C ARG A 128 1.30 -14.37 7.11
N GLN A 129 1.87 -13.86 8.19
CA GLN A 129 1.81 -12.43 8.56
C GLN A 129 3.13 -11.74 8.20
N GLN A 130 3.08 -10.44 7.89
CA GLN A 130 4.25 -9.65 7.49
C GLN A 130 5.08 -9.17 8.69
N TYR A 131 5.54 -10.13 9.50
CA TYR A 131 6.41 -9.93 10.66
C TYR A 131 7.68 -10.75 10.54
N PHE A 132 8.74 -10.32 11.21
CA PHE A 132 10.02 -11.02 11.25
C PHE A 132 10.21 -11.78 12.56
N ILE A 133 11.19 -12.68 12.60
CA ILE A 133 11.57 -13.39 13.83
C ILE A 133 11.91 -12.38 14.95
N ASP A 134 12.58 -11.29 14.60
CA ASP A 134 12.97 -10.22 15.54
C ASP A 134 11.78 -9.39 16.05
N ASP A 135 10.57 -9.58 15.49
CA ASP A 135 9.36 -8.91 15.94
C ASP A 135 8.60 -9.70 17.00
N ILE A 136 8.95 -10.98 17.26
CA ILE A 136 8.28 -11.83 18.24
C ILE A 136 8.22 -11.12 19.61
N GLY A 137 7.03 -11.07 20.20
CA GLY A 137 6.77 -10.43 21.49
C GLY A 137 6.46 -8.94 21.43
N LYS A 138 6.67 -8.26 20.29
CA LYS A 138 6.22 -6.87 20.11
C LYS A 138 4.71 -6.82 19.87
N LEU A 139 4.08 -5.70 20.21
CA LEU A 139 2.74 -5.40 19.72
C LEU A 139 2.74 -5.42 18.19
N LYS A 140 1.73 -6.06 17.60
CA LYS A 140 1.58 -6.17 16.13
C LYS A 140 1.56 -4.81 15.45
N THR A 141 0.99 -3.80 16.10
CA THR A 141 0.97 -2.40 15.66
C THR A 141 2.36 -1.78 15.64
N ASP A 142 3.18 -2.00 16.67
CA ASP A 142 4.55 -1.48 16.74
C ASP A 142 5.45 -2.11 15.69
N ALA A 143 5.44 -3.44 15.61
CA ALA A 143 6.18 -4.17 14.60
C ALA A 143 5.79 -3.71 13.18
N MET A 144 4.49 -3.50 12.93
CA MET A 144 4.01 -3.03 11.63
C MET A 144 4.46 -1.59 11.33
N ILE A 145 4.43 -0.67 12.30
CA ILE A 145 4.96 0.69 12.11
C ILE A 145 6.45 0.65 11.75
N GLU A 146 7.25 -0.13 12.50
CA GLU A 146 8.68 -0.27 12.23
C GLU A 146 8.93 -0.82 10.83
N ASN A 147 8.19 -1.86 10.43
CA ASN A 147 8.33 -2.50 9.14
C ASN A 147 7.89 -1.58 7.99
N ILE A 148 6.80 -0.82 8.14
CA ILE A 148 6.38 0.15 7.13
C ILE A 148 7.39 1.29 7.01
N LYS A 149 7.95 1.82 8.11
CA LYS A 149 8.96 2.88 8.05
C LYS A 149 10.23 2.47 7.29
N LYS A 150 10.59 1.18 7.32
CA LYS A 150 11.69 0.63 6.50
C LYS A 150 11.35 0.58 5.01
N ILE A 151 10.06 0.54 4.65
CA ILE A 151 9.56 0.45 3.28
C ILE A 151 9.30 1.83 2.69
N ASN A 152 8.53 2.66 3.40
CA ASN A 152 8.11 3.97 2.98
C ASN A 152 8.02 4.90 4.20
N PRO A 153 9.06 5.74 4.44
CA PRO A 153 9.11 6.62 5.61
C PRO A 153 8.20 7.85 5.47
N PHE A 154 7.58 8.09 4.31
CA PHE A 154 6.79 9.29 4.02
C PHE A 154 5.31 9.16 4.41
N ILE A 155 4.90 7.98 4.88
CA ILE A 155 3.52 7.69 5.25
C ILE A 155 3.24 8.17 6.67
N LYS A 156 2.10 8.83 6.87
CA LYS A 156 1.59 9.12 8.20
C LYS A 156 1.00 7.84 8.81
N LEU A 157 1.63 7.35 9.87
CA LEU A 157 1.20 6.14 10.57
C LEU A 157 0.61 6.50 11.93
N ASN A 158 -0.61 6.06 12.17
CA ASN A 158 -1.24 6.07 13.49
C ASN A 158 -1.51 4.64 13.92
N LYS A 159 -1.40 4.36 15.21
CA LYS A 159 -1.81 3.07 15.78
C LYS A 159 -2.81 3.21 16.91
N ARG A 160 -3.57 2.16 17.15
CA ARG A 160 -4.37 1.94 18.37
C ARG A 160 -4.17 0.52 18.84
N ASP A 161 -3.59 0.39 20.03
CA ASP A 161 -3.28 -0.91 20.64
C ASP A 161 -4.49 -1.40 21.44
N ILE A 162 -5.63 -1.57 20.76
CA ILE A 162 -6.93 -1.77 21.40
C ILE A 162 -7.75 -2.86 20.72
N PHE A 163 -8.55 -3.56 21.52
CA PHE A 163 -9.65 -4.37 21.00
C PHE A 163 -10.81 -3.44 20.61
N LEU A 164 -11.18 -3.45 19.33
CA LEU A 164 -12.27 -2.62 18.83
C LEU A 164 -13.62 -3.21 19.26
N ASN A 165 -14.44 -2.41 19.92
CA ASN A 165 -15.75 -2.78 20.42
C ASN A 165 -16.73 -1.60 20.28
N LYS A 166 -17.99 -1.81 20.66
CA LYS A 166 -19.06 -0.82 20.50
C LYS A 166 -18.77 0.55 21.14
N ASN A 167 -17.93 0.61 22.18
CA ASN A 167 -17.65 1.84 22.91
C ASN A 167 -16.52 2.68 22.30
N ASN A 168 -15.76 2.15 21.34
CA ASN A 168 -14.58 2.83 20.78
C ASN A 168 -14.58 2.86 19.23
N MET A 169 -15.68 2.46 18.58
CA MET A 169 -15.77 2.45 17.11
C MET A 169 -15.60 3.82 16.46
N ASP A 170 -15.90 4.91 17.18
CA ASP A 170 -15.66 6.27 16.71
C ASP A 170 -14.19 6.54 16.35
N THR A 171 -13.24 5.71 16.80
CA THR A 171 -11.82 5.88 16.47
C THR A 171 -11.51 5.74 14.97
N ILE A 172 -12.40 5.16 14.17
CA ILE A 172 -12.18 4.91 12.73
C ILE A 172 -12.85 5.97 11.83
N LYS A 173 -13.61 6.90 12.41
CA LYS A 173 -14.50 7.83 11.67
C LYS A 173 -13.77 8.80 10.73
N ASP A 174 -12.51 9.11 11.03
CA ASP A 174 -11.72 10.08 10.27
C ASP A 174 -11.02 9.45 9.04
N SER A 175 -11.19 8.15 8.83
CA SER A 175 -10.67 7.43 7.66
C SER A 175 -11.66 7.51 6.50
N ASP A 176 -11.15 7.58 5.27
CA ASP A 176 -11.94 7.57 4.04
C ASP A 176 -12.44 6.17 3.70
N LEU A 177 -11.58 5.18 4.00
CA LEU A 177 -11.78 3.77 3.70
C LEU A 177 -11.43 2.94 4.92
N ILE A 178 -12.28 1.96 5.22
CA ILE A 178 -12.15 1.04 6.35
C ILE A 178 -11.98 -0.37 5.79
N ILE A 179 -10.93 -1.05 6.24
CA ILE A 179 -10.61 -2.42 5.90
C ILE A 179 -10.80 -3.29 7.14
N GLU A 180 -11.79 -4.16 7.08
CA GLU A 180 -12.02 -5.17 8.10
C GLU A 180 -11.16 -6.41 7.80
N ALA A 181 -10.31 -6.78 8.76
CA ALA A 181 -9.37 -7.89 8.66
C ALA A 181 -9.28 -8.69 9.98
N PHE A 182 -10.38 -8.75 10.73
CA PHE A 182 -10.50 -9.58 11.93
C PHE A 182 -10.71 -11.04 11.55
N ASP A 183 -10.29 -11.93 12.45
CA ASP A 183 -10.48 -13.37 12.36
C ASP A 183 -11.83 -13.80 12.97
N ASP A 184 -12.26 -13.17 14.06
CA ASP A 184 -13.52 -13.46 14.72
C ASP A 184 -14.74 -12.95 13.92
N ALA A 185 -15.66 -13.87 13.64
CA ALA A 185 -16.87 -13.59 12.86
C ALA A 185 -17.81 -12.60 13.56
N SER A 186 -17.90 -12.61 14.90
CA SER A 186 -18.74 -11.69 15.65
C SER A 186 -18.19 -10.25 15.57
N CYS A 187 -16.89 -10.08 15.75
CA CYS A 187 -16.20 -8.79 15.63
C CYS A 187 -16.36 -8.21 14.22
N LYS A 188 -16.17 -9.05 13.20
CA LYS A 188 -16.41 -8.70 11.79
C LYS A 188 -17.84 -8.18 11.57
N ALA A 189 -18.85 -8.93 12.03
CA ALA A 189 -20.24 -8.53 11.88
C ALA A 189 -20.54 -7.21 12.63
N GLN A 190 -19.99 -7.02 13.83
CA GLN A 190 -20.19 -5.81 14.62
C GLN A 190 -19.63 -4.56 13.92
N VAL A 191 -18.39 -4.62 13.43
CA VAL A 191 -17.77 -3.50 12.72
C VAL A 191 -18.51 -3.20 11.42
N CYS A 192 -18.78 -4.23 10.61
CA CYS A 192 -19.50 -4.04 9.36
C CYS A 192 -20.86 -3.35 9.59
N ASN A 193 -21.63 -3.81 10.58
CA ASN A 193 -22.91 -3.19 10.93
C ASN A 193 -22.75 -1.74 11.38
N TYR A 194 -21.79 -1.44 12.25
CA TYR A 194 -21.56 -0.07 12.70
C TYR A 194 -21.18 0.86 11.54
N VAL A 195 -20.27 0.45 10.67
CA VAL A 195 -19.83 1.27 9.51
C VAL A 195 -21.01 1.52 8.57
N LEU A 196 -21.76 0.48 8.23
CA LEU A 196 -22.90 0.57 7.31
C LEU A 196 -24.05 1.45 7.86
N ILE A 197 -24.21 1.55 9.18
CA ILE A 197 -25.28 2.33 9.82
C ILE A 197 -24.82 3.77 10.09
N ASN A 198 -23.62 3.95 10.64
CA ASN A 198 -23.17 5.22 11.21
C ASN A 198 -22.19 5.98 10.32
N LEU A 199 -21.47 5.30 9.43
CA LEU A 199 -20.40 5.86 8.60
C LEU A 199 -20.71 5.68 7.10
N LYS A 200 -21.92 6.07 6.69
CA LYS A 200 -22.48 5.80 5.34
C LYS A 200 -21.69 6.45 4.20
N ASP A 201 -20.89 7.47 4.48
CA ASP A 201 -20.01 8.14 3.53
C ASP A 201 -18.68 7.40 3.32
N LYS A 202 -18.34 6.42 4.16
CA LYS A 202 -17.07 5.68 4.11
C LYS A 202 -17.16 4.42 3.26
N TYR A 203 -16.05 4.05 2.65
CA TYR A 203 -15.91 2.75 2.00
C TYR A 203 -15.56 1.67 3.02
N LEU A 204 -16.16 0.49 2.86
CA LEU A 204 -15.88 -0.69 3.65
C LEU A 204 -15.45 -1.84 2.73
N ILE A 205 -14.29 -2.42 3.04
CA ILE A 205 -13.80 -3.66 2.42
C ILE A 205 -13.65 -4.70 3.52
N ALA A 206 -14.31 -5.83 3.37
CA ALA A 206 -14.20 -6.98 4.26
C ALA A 206 -13.70 -8.22 3.49
N SER A 207 -13.48 -9.31 4.21
CA SER A 207 -13.06 -10.59 3.62
C SER A 207 -13.94 -11.76 4.04
N SER A 208 -14.00 -12.79 3.19
CA SER A 208 -14.63 -14.07 3.54
C SER A 208 -14.09 -15.20 2.66
N GLY A 209 -13.50 -16.22 3.29
CA GLY A 209 -13.03 -17.44 2.62
C GLY A 209 -11.68 -17.27 1.90
N MET A 210 -10.64 -17.93 2.42
CA MET A 210 -9.26 -17.90 1.90
C MET A 210 -8.33 -18.94 2.54
N ALA A 211 -8.85 -19.88 3.35
CA ALA A 211 -8.05 -20.90 4.01
C ALA A 211 -7.61 -22.02 3.05
N GLY A 212 -6.65 -22.84 3.45
CA GLY A 212 -6.16 -23.94 2.63
C GLY A 212 -5.32 -23.51 1.43
N TYR A 213 -5.17 -24.42 0.47
CA TYR A 213 -4.28 -24.31 -0.70
C TYR A 213 -5.04 -24.44 -2.03
N TYR A 214 -6.36 -24.20 -2.02
CA TYR A 214 -7.20 -24.27 -3.21
C TYR A 214 -6.80 -23.24 -4.27
N ASP A 215 -7.38 -23.38 -5.47
CA ASP A 215 -7.17 -22.46 -6.58
C ASP A 215 -7.24 -21.00 -6.10
N SER A 216 -6.31 -20.20 -6.57
CA SER A 216 -6.22 -18.78 -6.24
C SER A 216 -7.18 -17.94 -7.08
N ASN A 217 -7.54 -18.42 -8.28
CA ASN A 217 -8.43 -17.70 -9.19
C ASN A 217 -9.89 -17.65 -8.72
N ILE A 218 -10.27 -18.46 -7.73
CA ILE A 218 -11.60 -18.39 -7.09
C ILE A 218 -11.70 -17.30 -6.02
N ILE A 219 -10.57 -16.70 -5.60
CA ILE A 219 -10.58 -15.49 -4.79
C ILE A 219 -11.03 -14.33 -5.68
N THR A 220 -12.17 -13.75 -5.36
CA THR A 220 -12.75 -12.67 -6.16
C THR A 220 -13.23 -11.52 -5.29
N THR A 221 -13.44 -10.36 -5.91
CA THR A 221 -14.00 -9.18 -5.26
C THR A 221 -15.47 -9.06 -5.66
N LYS A 222 -16.36 -8.97 -4.66
CA LYS A 222 -17.80 -8.74 -4.89
C LYS A 222 -18.23 -7.42 -4.26
N LYS A 223 -18.92 -6.58 -5.05
CA LYS A 223 -19.64 -5.40 -4.53
C LYS A 223 -20.96 -5.87 -3.93
N ILE A 224 -21.14 -5.64 -2.63
CA ILE A 224 -22.36 -6.01 -1.89
C ILE A 224 -23.38 -4.88 -1.91
N LYS A 225 -22.91 -3.63 -1.76
CA LYS A 225 -23.70 -2.39 -1.86
C LYS A 225 -22.79 -1.25 -2.31
N ASP A 226 -23.32 -0.04 -2.44
CA ASP A 226 -22.63 1.11 -3.04
C ASP A 226 -21.19 1.31 -2.57
N ARG A 227 -20.96 1.27 -1.25
CA ARG A 227 -19.65 1.46 -0.61
C ARG A 227 -19.18 0.25 0.20
N PHE A 228 -19.72 -0.94 -0.09
CA PHE A 228 -19.38 -2.16 0.67
C PHE A 228 -19.00 -3.31 -0.25
N TYR A 229 -17.81 -3.86 -0.01
CA TYR A 229 -17.20 -4.91 -0.81
C TYR A 229 -16.69 -6.04 0.08
N ILE A 230 -16.71 -7.27 -0.46
CA ILE A 230 -16.11 -8.44 0.18
C ILE A 230 -15.16 -9.12 -0.81
N CYS A 231 -13.97 -9.46 -0.34
CA CYS A 231 -12.97 -10.24 -1.09
C CYS A 231 -12.79 -11.65 -0.52
N GLY A 232 -12.64 -12.64 -1.39
CA GLY A 232 -12.38 -14.03 -0.99
C GLY A 232 -13.06 -15.04 -1.90
N ASP A 233 -13.05 -16.30 -1.48
CA ASP A 233 -13.75 -17.40 -2.18
C ASP A 233 -15.13 -17.69 -1.59
N PHE A 234 -15.48 -17.06 -0.46
CA PHE A 234 -16.76 -17.16 0.23
C PHE A 234 -17.14 -18.56 0.74
N VAL A 235 -16.21 -19.52 0.76
CA VAL A 235 -16.49 -20.92 1.11
C VAL A 235 -15.45 -21.50 2.08
N ASN A 236 -14.16 -21.25 1.87
CA ASN A 236 -13.11 -21.97 2.60
C ASN A 236 -12.64 -21.19 3.83
N GLU A 237 -13.23 -21.52 4.96
CA GLU A 237 -12.82 -21.04 6.30
C GLU A 237 -11.73 -21.92 6.92
N ALA A 238 -10.95 -21.33 7.85
CA ALA A 238 -9.95 -22.08 8.58
C ALA A 238 -10.63 -23.06 9.55
N LYS A 239 -10.18 -24.32 9.55
CA LYS A 239 -10.73 -25.39 10.39
C LYS A 239 -9.65 -26.43 10.70
N PHE A 240 -9.98 -27.41 11.54
CA PHE A 240 -9.04 -28.49 11.86
C PHE A 240 -8.56 -29.20 10.58
N GLY A 241 -7.24 -29.30 10.41
CA GLY A 241 -6.61 -29.86 9.20
C GLY A 241 -6.49 -28.89 8.02
N GLU A 242 -7.05 -27.68 8.12
CA GLU A 242 -7.06 -26.69 7.04
C GLU A 242 -6.73 -25.30 7.57
N GLY A 243 -5.43 -25.00 7.61
CA GLY A 243 -4.90 -23.73 8.10
C GLY A 243 -4.87 -22.63 7.03
N LEU A 244 -4.47 -21.44 7.46
CA LEU A 244 -4.24 -20.32 6.57
C LEU A 244 -2.84 -20.42 5.93
N MET A 245 -2.78 -20.36 4.60
CA MET A 245 -1.54 -20.43 3.82
C MET A 245 -1.11 -19.05 3.33
N ALA A 246 0.17 -18.69 3.55
CA ALA A 246 0.74 -17.40 3.17
C ALA A 246 0.34 -16.91 1.76
N PRO A 247 0.52 -17.71 0.69
CA PRO A 247 0.20 -17.25 -0.67
C PRO A 247 -1.27 -16.89 -0.85
N ARG A 248 -2.18 -17.73 -0.34
CA ARG A 248 -3.63 -17.56 -0.51
C ARG A 248 -4.16 -16.40 0.30
N VAL A 249 -3.65 -16.23 1.53
CA VAL A 249 -3.92 -15.05 2.37
C VAL A 249 -3.42 -13.78 1.68
N ALA A 250 -2.20 -13.79 1.14
CA ALA A 250 -1.63 -12.64 0.45
C ALA A 250 -2.40 -12.28 -0.84
N ILE A 251 -2.91 -13.26 -1.58
CA ILE A 251 -3.76 -13.02 -2.76
C ILE A 251 -5.05 -12.31 -2.33
N CYS A 252 -5.77 -12.84 -1.33
CA CYS A 252 -6.98 -12.20 -0.83
C CYS A 252 -6.70 -10.78 -0.29
N ALA A 253 -5.64 -10.61 0.50
CA ALA A 253 -5.18 -9.32 1.00
C ALA A 253 -4.87 -8.34 -0.15
N ASN A 254 -4.22 -8.78 -1.22
CA ASN A 254 -3.90 -7.93 -2.35
C ASN A 254 -5.12 -7.62 -3.25
N HIS A 255 -6.13 -8.49 -3.29
CA HIS A 255 -7.44 -8.12 -3.85
C HIS A 255 -8.05 -6.94 -3.08
N MET A 256 -8.00 -6.98 -1.74
CA MET A 256 -8.50 -5.90 -0.89
C MET A 256 -7.68 -4.61 -1.04
N ALA A 257 -6.35 -4.70 -1.02
CA ALA A 257 -5.46 -3.55 -1.18
C ALA A 257 -5.56 -2.91 -2.56
N ASN A 258 -5.68 -3.72 -3.63
CA ASN A 258 -5.87 -3.22 -4.98
C ASN A 258 -7.24 -2.52 -5.12
N LEU A 259 -8.30 -3.09 -4.56
CA LEU A 259 -9.61 -2.43 -4.53
C LEU A 259 -9.54 -1.09 -3.76
N ALA A 260 -8.88 -1.06 -2.61
CA ALA A 260 -8.68 0.19 -1.86
C ALA A 260 -7.93 1.23 -2.70
N THR A 261 -6.90 0.80 -3.43
CA THR A 261 -6.15 1.66 -4.36
C THR A 261 -7.06 2.25 -5.44
N GLN A 262 -7.91 1.42 -6.07
CA GLN A 262 -8.88 1.88 -7.08
C GLN A 262 -9.82 2.94 -6.50
N ILE A 263 -10.42 2.66 -5.33
CA ILE A 263 -11.35 3.58 -4.67
C ILE A 263 -10.66 4.93 -4.38
N LEU A 264 -9.46 4.92 -3.82
CA LEU A 264 -8.73 6.15 -3.49
C LEU A 264 -8.35 6.97 -4.74
N ILE A 265 -8.11 6.30 -5.87
CA ILE A 265 -7.82 6.96 -7.15
C ILE A 265 -9.08 7.54 -7.79
N ASP A 266 -10.26 6.97 -7.52
CA ASP A 266 -11.52 7.44 -8.09
C ASP A 266 -12.20 8.54 -7.24
N MET A 267 -11.78 8.71 -5.98
CA MET A 267 -12.15 9.86 -5.12
C MET A 267 -11.65 11.20 -5.67
#